data_AF-A0A256ZUX0-F1
#
_entry.id   AF-A0A256ZUX0-F1
#
_cell.length_a   1.000
_cell.length_b   1.000
_cell.length_c   1.000
_cell.angle_alpha   90.00
_cell.angle_beta   90.00
_cell.angle_gamma   90.00
#
_symmetry.space_group_name_H-M   'P 1'
#
loop_
_entity.id
_entity.type
_entity.pdbx_description
1 polymer ?
#
loop_
_entity_poly.entity_id
_entity_poly.type
_entity_poly.pdbx_seq_one_letter_code
_entity_poly.pdbx_strand_id
1 'polypeptide(L)'
;MNIEEYKRKKFKTFITGEGLKVTVKVLTSPLPFVKLLKKHGLEKPENLAAEELLEKSEAFQKELFEKYVVSPKIGEELAYEDIFDVDRAEIQNAIVEKLQWFRFQPTRTIQKPNVGGSHSR
;
A
#
# COMPACT_ATOMS: atom_id res chain seq x y z
N MET A 1 22.85 9.54 -14.08
CA MET A 1 21.53 8.89 -13.99
C MET A 1 20.69 9.38 -15.16
N ASN A 2 20.36 8.50 -16.09
CA ASN A 2 19.57 8.84 -17.30
C ASN A 2 18.08 8.92 -16.93
N ILE A 3 17.30 9.74 -17.63
CA ILE A 3 15.82 9.83 -17.53
C ILE A 3 15.17 8.45 -17.65
N GLU A 4 15.70 7.59 -18.52
CA GLU A 4 15.27 6.20 -18.68
C GLU A 4 15.37 5.42 -17.35
N GLU A 5 16.51 5.52 -16.65
CA GLU A 5 16.73 4.88 -15.35
C GLU A 5 15.87 5.50 -14.25
N TYR A 6 15.64 6.81 -14.31
CA TYR A 6 14.75 7.52 -13.40
C TYR A 6 13.29 7.08 -13.56
N LYS A 7 12.83 6.85 -14.80
CA LYS A 7 11.49 6.33 -15.09
C LYS A 7 11.35 4.87 -14.68
N ARG A 8 12.37 4.03 -14.90
CA ARG A 8 12.36 2.61 -14.47
C ARG A 8 12.16 2.44 -12.96
N LYS A 9 12.68 3.35 -12.14
CA LYS A 9 12.45 3.33 -10.67
C LYS A 9 10.99 3.57 -10.27
N LYS A 10 10.14 4.07 -11.18
CA LYS A 10 8.73 4.36 -10.90
C LYS A 10 7.80 3.22 -11.28
N PHE A 11 8.26 2.21 -12.02
CA PHE A 11 7.42 1.11 -12.46
C PHE A 11 8.00 -0.23 -12.00
N LYS A 12 7.11 -1.16 -11.64
CA LYS A 12 7.47 -2.50 -11.21
C LYS A 12 6.61 -3.50 -11.97
N THR A 13 7.25 -4.45 -12.62
CA THR A 13 6.58 -5.59 -13.26
C THR A 13 6.84 -6.84 -12.46
N PHE A 14 5.80 -7.61 -12.19
CA PHE A 14 5.87 -8.88 -11.47
C PHE A 14 4.74 -9.80 -11.92
N ILE A 15 4.76 -11.05 -11.45
CA ILE A 15 3.70 -12.03 -11.66
C ILE A 15 3.15 -12.34 -10.27
N THR A 16 1.82 -12.29 -10.11
CA THR A 16 1.14 -12.58 -8.85
C THR A 16 1.17 -14.08 -8.54
N GLY A 17 0.75 -14.47 -7.32
CA GLY A 17 0.60 -15.87 -6.93
C GLY A 17 -0.27 -16.69 -7.89
N GLU A 18 -1.35 -16.10 -8.41
CA GLU A 18 -2.27 -16.77 -9.35
C GLU A 18 -1.84 -16.65 -10.82
N GLY A 19 -0.66 -16.10 -11.10
CA GLY A 19 -0.08 -16.07 -12.44
C GLY A 19 -0.42 -14.83 -13.28
N LEU A 20 -1.09 -13.82 -12.70
CA LEU A 20 -1.37 -12.57 -13.39
C LEU A 20 -0.08 -11.75 -13.52
N LYS A 21 0.34 -11.44 -14.76
CA LYS A 21 1.46 -10.54 -15.01
C LYS A 21 0.99 -9.10 -14.90
N VAL A 22 1.55 -8.35 -13.95
CA VAL A 22 1.15 -6.98 -13.64
C VAL A 22 2.33 -6.03 -13.72
N THR A 23 2.12 -4.87 -14.32
CA THR A 23 3.00 -3.70 -14.24
C THR A 23 2.29 -2.60 -13.47
N VAL A 24 2.89 -2.15 -12.37
CA VAL A 24 2.37 -1.06 -11.54
C VAL A 24 3.30 0.14 -11.53
N LYS A 25 2.74 1.32 -11.29
CA LYS A 25 3.45 2.53 -10.91
C LYS A 25 3.58 2.58 -9.39
N VAL A 26 4.81 2.55 -8.91
CA VAL A 26 5.12 2.57 -7.48
C VAL A 26 4.98 3.98 -6.92
N LEU A 27 4.29 4.12 -5.79
CA LEU A 27 4.13 5.37 -5.08
C LEU A 27 5.41 5.74 -4.33
N THR A 28 6.00 6.87 -4.70
CA THR A 28 7.19 7.42 -4.03
C THR A 28 6.87 8.49 -2.99
N SER A 29 5.60 8.88 -2.86
CA SER A 29 5.10 9.87 -1.90
C SER A 29 3.80 9.37 -1.29
N PRO A 30 3.57 9.57 0.02
CA PRO A 30 2.32 9.16 0.67
C PRO A 30 1.14 10.07 0.31
N LEU A 31 1.39 11.29 -0.18
CA LEU A 31 0.33 12.29 -0.42
C LEU A 31 -0.79 11.80 -1.35
N PRO A 32 -0.50 11.17 -2.51
CA PRO A 32 -1.57 10.67 -3.38
C PRO A 32 -2.40 9.57 -2.72
N PHE A 33 -1.77 8.71 -1.92
CA PHE A 33 -2.44 7.64 -1.17
C PHE A 33 -3.38 8.22 -0.11
N VAL A 34 -2.88 9.16 0.71
CA VAL A 34 -3.68 9.82 1.74
C VAL A 34 -4.84 10.62 1.13
N LYS A 35 -4.63 11.30 0.01
CA LYS A 35 -5.72 11.99 -0.72
C LYS A 35 -6.80 11.02 -1.18
N LEU A 36 -6.41 9.83 -1.62
CA LEU A 36 -7.35 8.81 -2.06
C LEU A 36 -8.12 8.21 -0.87
N LEU A 37 -7.45 7.92 0.26
CA LEU A 37 -8.10 7.50 1.50
C LEU A 37 -9.14 8.52 1.96
N LYS A 38 -8.78 9.81 1.94
CA LYS A 38 -9.69 10.89 2.29
C LYS A 38 -10.89 10.99 1.36
N LYS A 39 -10.68 10.86 0.04
CA LYS A 39 -11.74 10.87 -0.96
C LYS A 39 -12.80 9.79 -0.66
N HIS A 40 -12.37 8.62 -0.23
CA HIS A 40 -13.24 7.49 0.11
C HIS A 40 -13.70 7.47 1.58
N GLY A 41 -13.38 8.49 2.37
CA GLY A 41 -13.82 8.58 3.78
C GLY A 41 -13.16 7.56 4.72
N LEU A 42 -11.98 7.03 4.36
CA LEU A 42 -11.24 6.01 5.11
C LEU A 42 -10.20 6.62 6.07
N GLU A 43 -10.34 7.89 6.47
CA GLU A 43 -9.42 8.54 7.42
C GLU A 43 -9.56 8.01 8.85
N LYS A 44 -10.76 7.51 9.19
CA LYS A 44 -11.10 6.95 10.52
C LYS A 44 -11.96 5.70 10.36
N PRO A 45 -11.40 4.60 9.82
CA PRO A 45 -12.16 3.38 9.50
C PRO A 45 -12.85 2.77 10.73
N GLU A 46 -12.34 3.02 11.94
CA GLU A 46 -12.91 2.55 13.20
C GLU A 46 -14.29 3.12 13.53
N ASN A 47 -14.70 4.22 12.88
CA ASN A 47 -16.01 4.83 13.07
C ASN A 47 -17.06 4.36 12.05
N LEU A 48 -16.67 3.51 11.09
CA LEU A 48 -17.55 3.03 10.04
C LEU A 48 -18.18 1.69 10.45
N ALA A 49 -19.42 1.47 10.02
CA ALA A 49 -20.02 0.13 10.08
C ALA A 49 -19.25 -0.84 9.17
N ALA A 50 -19.31 -2.14 9.48
CA ALA A 50 -18.54 -3.15 8.74
C ALA A 50 -18.87 -3.17 7.23
N GLU A 51 -20.16 -3.05 6.88
CA GLU A 51 -20.63 -3.00 5.49
C GLU A 51 -20.11 -1.75 4.77
N GLU A 52 -20.25 -0.57 5.40
CA GLU A 52 -19.77 0.69 4.85
C GLU A 52 -18.24 0.71 4.69
N LEU A 53 -17.51 0.09 5.63
CA LEU A 53 -16.07 -0.05 5.56
C LEU A 53 -15.66 -0.93 4.38
N LEU A 54 -16.35 -2.04 4.15
CA LEU A 54 -16.10 -2.94 3.03
C LEU A 54 -16.29 -2.21 1.69
N GLU A 55 -17.46 -1.59 1.48
CA GLU A 55 -17.80 -0.88 0.25
C GLU A 55 -16.78 0.24 -0.06
N LYS A 56 -16.44 1.05 0.95
CA LYS A 56 -15.45 2.13 0.79
C LYS A 56 -14.05 1.60 0.53
N SER A 57 -13.67 0.49 1.14
CA SER A 57 -12.36 -0.13 0.93
C SER A 57 -12.23 -0.70 -0.48
N GLU A 58 -13.28 -1.35 -0.99
CA GLU A 58 -13.31 -1.83 -2.37
C GLU A 58 -13.28 -0.67 -3.38
N ALA A 59 -14.09 0.36 -3.18
CA ALA A 59 -14.08 1.55 -4.04
C ALA A 59 -12.71 2.26 -4.04
N PHE A 60 -12.06 2.34 -2.88
CA PHE A 60 -10.71 2.84 -2.73
C PHE A 60 -9.70 1.99 -3.52
N GLN A 61 -9.75 0.67 -3.36
CA GLN A 61 -8.80 -0.24 -3.98
C GLN A 61 -8.96 -0.28 -5.51
N LYS A 62 -10.20 -0.25 -6.00
CA LYS A 62 -10.53 -0.12 -7.42
C LYS A 62 -9.95 1.15 -8.03
N GLU A 63 -10.20 2.32 -7.44
CA GLU A 63 -9.64 3.58 -7.95
C GLU A 63 -8.11 3.64 -7.82
N LEU A 64 -7.54 3.00 -6.79
CA LEU A 64 -6.08 2.86 -6.67
C LEU A 64 -5.55 2.04 -7.87
N PHE A 65 -6.22 0.96 -8.25
CA PHE A 65 -5.74 0.10 -9.32
C PHE A 65 -5.88 0.75 -10.69
N GLU A 66 -7.02 1.38 -10.97
CA GLU A 66 -7.24 2.15 -12.21
C GLU A 66 -6.16 3.22 -12.43
N LYS A 67 -5.64 3.82 -11.36
CA LYS A 67 -4.61 4.87 -11.44
C LYS A 67 -3.18 4.36 -11.50
N TYR A 68 -2.89 3.23 -10.87
CA TYR A 68 -1.52 2.80 -10.60
C TYR A 68 -1.17 1.45 -11.24
N VAL A 69 -2.12 0.68 -11.76
CA VAL A 69 -1.85 -0.47 -12.62
C VAL A 69 -1.77 0.02 -14.06
N VAL A 70 -0.63 -0.23 -14.69
CA VAL A 70 -0.34 0.18 -16.08
C VAL A 70 -0.68 -0.94 -17.05
N SER A 71 -0.51 -2.20 -16.66
CA SER A 71 -0.85 -3.36 -17.45
C SER A 71 -1.13 -4.56 -16.53
N PRO A 72 -2.22 -5.32 -16.73
CA PRO A 72 -3.34 -4.96 -17.59
C PRO A 72 -4.04 -3.68 -17.07
N LYS A 73 -4.62 -2.88 -17.97
CA LYS A 73 -5.37 -1.70 -17.53
C LYS A 73 -6.68 -2.11 -16.86
N ILE A 74 -6.77 -1.89 -15.55
CA ILE A 74 -7.98 -2.25 -14.78
C ILE A 74 -9.14 -1.34 -15.18
N GLY A 75 -10.31 -1.93 -15.46
CA GLY A 75 -11.51 -1.24 -15.95
C GLY A 75 -11.59 -1.11 -17.48
N GLU A 76 -10.49 -1.32 -18.21
CA GLU A 76 -10.46 -1.34 -19.68
C GLU A 76 -10.16 -2.75 -20.23
N GLU A 77 -9.08 -3.37 -19.77
CA GLU A 77 -8.57 -4.67 -20.23
C GLU A 77 -8.92 -5.83 -19.29
N LEU A 78 -9.07 -5.54 -18.00
CA LEU A 78 -9.43 -6.52 -16.96
C LEU A 78 -10.38 -5.85 -15.97
N ALA A 79 -11.53 -6.47 -15.69
CA ALA A 79 -12.42 -5.95 -14.67
C ALA A 79 -11.79 -6.14 -13.28
N TYR A 80 -12.05 -5.20 -12.37
CA TYR A 80 -11.51 -5.28 -11.01
C TYR A 80 -12.03 -6.52 -10.28
N GLU A 81 -13.30 -6.84 -10.54
CA GLU A 81 -14.07 -7.94 -9.97
C GLU A 81 -13.51 -9.31 -10.37
N ASP A 82 -12.81 -9.39 -11.50
CA ASP A 82 -12.19 -10.63 -12.03
C ASP A 82 -10.82 -10.95 -11.40
N ILE A 83 -10.24 -10.02 -10.63
CA ILE A 83 -8.94 -10.21 -9.96
C ILE A 83 -9.19 -10.92 -8.64
N PHE A 84 -8.49 -12.04 -8.38
CA PHE A 84 -8.55 -12.72 -7.08
C PHE A 84 -8.10 -11.83 -5.92
N ASP A 85 -8.71 -11.97 -4.75
CA ASP A 85 -8.40 -11.14 -3.58
C ASP A 85 -6.93 -11.21 -3.14
N VAL A 86 -6.32 -12.40 -3.27
CA VAL A 86 -4.89 -12.61 -2.99
C VAL A 86 -4.01 -11.75 -3.91
N ASP A 87 -4.33 -11.72 -5.20
CA ASP A 87 -3.64 -10.91 -6.20
C ASP A 87 -3.85 -9.42 -5.96
N ARG A 88 -5.07 -9.01 -5.57
CA ARG A 88 -5.35 -7.61 -5.20
C ARG A 88 -4.45 -7.16 -4.05
N ALA A 89 -4.27 -7.98 -3.02
CA ALA A 89 -3.37 -7.66 -1.92
C ALA A 89 -1.90 -7.50 -2.37
N GLU A 90 -1.43 -8.38 -3.27
CA GLU A 90 -0.09 -8.29 -3.85
C GLU A 90 0.11 -7.03 -4.68
N ILE A 91 -0.83 -6.71 -5.56
CA ILE A 91 -0.82 -5.51 -6.40
C ILE A 91 -0.78 -4.25 -5.54
N GLN A 92 -1.63 -4.15 -4.53
CA GLN A 92 -1.63 -3.03 -3.61
C GLN A 92 -0.27 -2.89 -2.90
N ASN A 93 0.29 -4.00 -2.41
CA ASN A 93 1.60 -4.00 -1.76
C ASN A 93 2.73 -3.58 -2.69
N ALA A 94 2.68 -3.97 -3.97
CA ALA A 94 3.62 -3.52 -4.98
C ALA A 94 3.51 -2.01 -5.26
N ILE A 95 2.28 -1.47 -5.33
CA ILE A 95 2.03 -0.03 -5.52
C ILE A 95 2.62 0.79 -4.36
N VAL A 96 2.41 0.33 -3.12
CA VAL A 96 2.81 1.08 -1.90
C VAL A 96 4.14 0.63 -1.30
N GLU A 97 4.93 -0.20 -1.99
CA GLU A 97 6.18 -0.78 -1.50
C GLU A 97 7.15 0.28 -0.94
N LYS A 98 7.29 1.43 -1.63
CA LYS A 98 8.17 2.51 -1.18
C LYS A 98 7.57 3.39 -0.08
N LEU A 99 6.34 3.09 0.37
CA LEU A 99 5.66 3.74 1.49
C LEU A 99 5.70 2.88 2.77
N GLN A 100 6.40 1.74 2.78
CA GLN A 100 6.46 0.85 3.96
C GLN A 100 6.98 1.54 5.24
N TRP A 101 7.81 2.58 5.13
CA TRP A 101 8.25 3.39 6.27
C TRP A 101 7.10 4.16 6.95
N PHE A 102 5.99 4.38 6.26
CA PHE A 102 4.77 4.97 6.83
C PHE A 102 3.98 3.95 7.68
N ARG A 103 4.16 2.65 7.43
CA ARG A 103 3.50 1.56 8.17
C ARG A 103 4.20 1.23 9.49
N PHE A 104 5.48 1.61 9.64
CA PHE A 104 6.26 1.41 10.86
C PHE A 104 6.33 2.68 11.69
N GLN A 105 5.54 2.75 12.75
CA GLN A 105 5.94 3.49 13.94
C GLN A 105 6.80 2.50 14.75
N PRO A 106 8.15 2.62 14.79
CA PRO A 106 8.89 1.90 15.80
C PRO A 106 8.42 2.45 17.14
N THR A 107 7.63 1.69 17.88
CA THR A 107 7.50 1.88 19.32
C THR A 107 8.92 1.84 19.85
N ARG A 108 9.50 3.01 20.12
CA ARG A 108 10.76 3.10 20.85
C ARG A 108 10.48 2.50 22.22
N THR A 109 10.77 1.22 22.39
CA THR A 109 10.96 0.63 23.70
C THR A 109 12.18 1.34 24.27
N ILE A 110 11.95 2.42 25.02
CA ILE A 110 12.97 3.03 25.85
C ILE A 110 13.33 1.95 26.87
N GLN A 111 14.39 1.18 26.61
CA GLN A 111 15.01 0.37 27.64
C GLN A 111 15.48 1.34 28.71
N LYS A 112 14.83 1.32 29.87
CA LYS A 112 15.31 2.07 31.03
C LYS A 112 16.74 1.59 31.31
N PRO A 113 17.72 2.49 31.47
CA PRO A 113 19.07 2.08 31.85
C PRO A 113 18.99 1.32 33.18
N ASN A 114 19.60 0.14 33.20
CA ASN A 114 19.71 -0.69 34.38
C ASN A 114 20.68 0.03 35.34
N VAL A 115 20.15 0.85 36.24
CA VAL A 115 20.96 1.50 37.28
C VAL A 115 21.36 0.39 38.25
N GLY A 116 22.62 -0.05 38.12
CA GLY A 116 23.21 -1.07 38.97
C GLY A 116 22.99 -0.75 40.44
N GLY A 117 22.36 -1.68 41.14
CA GLY A 117 22.27 -1.65 42.59
C GLY A 117 23.66 -1.90 43.19
N SER A 118 24.37 -0.81 43.48
CA SER A 118 25.47 -0.82 44.45
C SER A 118 24.89 -1.21 45.80
N HIS A 119 25.12 -2.44 46.25
CA HIS A 119 25.05 -2.78 47.66
C HIS A 119 26.39 -3.33 48.10
N SER A 120 27.21 -2.39 48.56
CA SER A 120 28.24 -2.63 49.56
C SER A 120 27.56 -3.12 50.84
N ARG A 121 27.96 -4.29 51.32
CA ARG A 121 28.28 -4.57 52.73
C ARG A 121 28.87 -5.96 52.86
#